data_AF-A0A249SV01-F1
#
_entry.id   AF-A0A249SV01-F1
#
_cell.length_a   1.000
_cell.length_b   1.000
_cell.length_c   1.000
_cell.angle_alpha   90.00
_cell.angle_beta   90.00
_cell.angle_gamma   90.00
#
_symmetry.space_group_name_H-M   'P 1'
#
loop_
_entity.id
_entity.type
_entity.pdbx_description
1 polymer ?
#
loop_
_entity_poly.entity_id
_entity_poly.type
_entity_poly.pdbx_seq_one_letter_code
_entity_poly.pdbx_strand_id
1 'polypeptide(L)'
;MVGISIHTYAQTQVLQRKINVPAKKITIEMLGNIISRQAGLVFSFDANKINGSNMVQLTKNSYTVEELLSLIKGTFNTQYRIYGDHVIFNRQRSQPVVAKITSTEAPPKNTTIRKTGNVLKSTAAVKIITDKSTSHKPSVKTNSHARTASPISDDTQQPVIVKIPLTSLPTPANVNVGSTNRYTPSLTTPWVSSPFTPEKEANTTGNKTAIMEADSRPNAPARPRRERRRLLNNPWTRYAAAGLTVDENLFFTPTVKVGIPYLYAIAAYSSNFRIGGFRYGLGAQLPVADNWNIQLNATTGKLSQIKSIDSSTMIVSVDLRGKHHIVALVAERKINERLTVQAGISYNRIQYQYYQNGRNVPLDSIQFPLSMYAGESIFRYFKPLVEISNDFSKNKPGYNQSWIGFQIGVYYRFR
;
A
#
# COMPACT_ATOMS: atom_id res chain seq x y z
N MET A 1 11.08 32.35 1.95
CA MET A 1 11.41 31.98 0.56
C MET A 1 12.60 31.01 0.54
N VAL A 2 12.46 29.82 1.16
CA VAL A 2 13.57 28.85 1.38
C VAL A 2 13.22 27.42 0.89
N GLY A 3 12.00 27.19 0.41
CA GLY A 3 11.51 25.84 0.06
C GLY A 3 11.83 25.33 -1.35
N ILE A 4 12.34 26.18 -2.26
CA ILE A 4 12.55 25.79 -3.66
C ILE A 4 13.92 25.12 -3.87
N SER A 5 14.93 25.44 -3.07
CA SER A 5 16.30 24.99 -3.31
C SER A 5 16.54 23.51 -2.97
N ILE A 6 15.85 22.95 -1.97
CA ILE A 6 16.09 21.56 -1.51
C ILE A 6 15.63 20.52 -2.56
N HIS A 7 14.51 20.80 -3.25
CA HIS A 7 14.01 19.89 -4.29
C HIS A 7 14.94 19.81 -5.50
N THR A 8 15.60 20.91 -5.87
CA THR A 8 16.52 20.94 -7.01
C THR A 8 17.78 20.11 -6.73
N TYR A 9 18.34 20.17 -5.51
CA TYR A 9 19.55 19.40 -5.16
C TYR A 9 19.33 17.88 -5.15
N ALA A 10 18.20 17.41 -4.62
CA ALA A 10 17.88 15.98 -4.60
C ALA A 10 17.69 15.43 -6.03
N GLN A 11 17.08 16.21 -6.92
CA GLN A 11 16.85 15.83 -8.31
C GLN A 11 18.16 15.73 -9.10
N THR A 12 19.11 16.64 -8.86
CA THR A 12 20.43 16.61 -9.50
C THR A 12 21.21 15.35 -9.14
N GLN A 13 21.12 14.85 -7.90
CA GLN A 13 21.83 13.64 -7.49
C GLN A 13 21.32 12.37 -8.18
N VAL A 14 19.99 12.26 -8.38
CA VAL A 14 19.41 11.10 -9.08
C VAL A 14 19.80 11.10 -10.56
N LEU A 15 19.88 12.27 -11.19
CA LEU A 15 20.27 12.41 -12.60
C LEU A 15 21.73 12.03 -12.88
N GLN A 16 22.63 12.26 -11.93
CA GLN A 16 24.04 11.90 -12.04
C GLN A 16 24.34 10.43 -11.71
N ARG A 17 23.33 9.66 -11.28
CA ARG A 17 23.52 8.26 -10.91
C ARG A 17 23.88 7.44 -12.14
N LYS A 18 24.98 6.68 -12.04
CA LYS A 18 25.44 5.77 -13.09
C LYS A 18 24.57 4.52 -13.14
N ILE A 19 24.20 4.15 -14.36
CA ILE A 19 23.41 2.96 -14.70
C ILE A 19 24.27 2.10 -15.61
N ASN A 20 24.24 0.79 -15.38
CA ASN A 20 24.85 -0.20 -16.25
C ASN A 20 23.79 -0.78 -17.20
N VAL A 21 24.03 -0.69 -18.51
CA VAL A 21 23.14 -1.20 -19.55
C VAL A 21 23.84 -2.37 -20.26
N PRO A 22 23.30 -3.59 -20.20
CA PRO A 22 24.00 -4.80 -20.63
C PRO A 22 24.04 -5.02 -22.15
N ALA A 23 23.27 -4.26 -22.93
CA ALA A 23 23.12 -4.46 -24.37
C ALA A 23 23.34 -3.18 -25.16
N LYS A 24 24.02 -3.29 -26.31
CA LYS A 24 24.26 -2.17 -27.26
C LYS A 24 23.03 -1.76 -28.05
N LYS A 25 22.01 -2.62 -28.14
CA LYS A 25 20.71 -2.30 -28.75
C LYS A 25 19.64 -2.72 -27.76
N ILE A 26 18.79 -1.78 -27.36
CA ILE A 26 17.78 -2.01 -26.34
C ILE A 26 16.50 -1.23 -26.70
N THR A 27 15.34 -1.78 -26.38
CA THR A 27 14.07 -1.07 -26.57
C THR A 27 13.91 0.02 -25.53
N ILE A 28 13.11 1.05 -25.82
CA ILE A 28 12.79 2.12 -24.86
C ILE A 28 12.18 1.52 -23.59
N GLU A 29 11.30 0.53 -23.72
CA GLU A 29 10.66 -0.13 -22.58
C GLU A 29 11.71 -0.81 -21.67
N MET A 30 12.60 -1.61 -22.24
CA MET A 30 13.68 -2.25 -21.47
C MET A 30 14.63 -1.23 -20.85
N LEU A 31 14.93 -0.14 -21.55
CA LEU A 31 15.75 0.94 -21.03
C LEU A 31 15.08 1.65 -19.86
N GLY A 32 13.79 1.96 -19.97
CA GLY A 32 12.98 2.50 -18.87
C GLY A 32 13.02 1.59 -17.65
N ASN A 33 12.90 0.27 -17.85
CA ASN A 33 12.96 -0.71 -16.76
C ASN A 33 14.32 -0.73 -16.05
N ILE A 34 15.41 -0.63 -16.81
CA ILE A 34 16.76 -0.57 -16.26
C ILE A 34 16.92 0.70 -15.41
N ILE A 35 16.44 1.84 -15.91
CA ILE A 35 16.45 3.11 -15.19
C ILE A 35 15.61 3.01 -13.91
N SER A 36 14.40 2.46 -13.98
CA SER A 36 13.55 2.26 -12.79
C SER A 36 14.19 1.36 -11.75
N ARG A 37 14.82 0.26 -12.17
CA ARG A 37 15.45 -0.68 -11.25
C ARG A 37 16.71 -0.13 -10.59
N GLN A 38 17.56 0.58 -11.34
CA GLN A 38 18.87 1.02 -10.85
C GLN A 38 18.84 2.41 -10.22
N ALA A 39 17.98 3.31 -10.71
CA ALA A 39 17.88 4.68 -10.24
C ALA A 39 16.61 4.97 -9.42
N GLY A 40 15.62 4.08 -9.40
CA GLY A 40 14.37 4.28 -8.66
C GLY A 40 13.39 5.23 -9.35
N LEU A 41 13.63 5.59 -10.61
CA LEU A 41 12.78 6.50 -11.38
C LEU A 41 11.75 5.75 -12.22
N VAL A 42 10.48 6.07 -12.08
CA VAL A 42 9.40 5.51 -12.89
C VAL A 42 9.36 6.21 -14.25
N PHE A 43 9.47 5.42 -15.32
CA PHE A 43 9.44 5.91 -16.69
C PHE A 43 8.02 5.88 -17.25
N SER A 44 7.59 6.94 -17.91
CA SER A 44 6.30 6.98 -18.59
C SER A 44 6.40 7.74 -19.91
N PHE A 45 5.78 7.19 -20.94
CA PHE A 45 5.73 7.79 -22.26
C PHE A 45 4.34 7.62 -22.87
N ASP A 46 3.96 8.55 -23.74
CA ASP A 46 2.72 8.44 -24.50
C ASP A 46 2.90 7.41 -25.63
N ALA A 47 2.27 6.25 -25.48
CA ALA A 47 2.36 5.13 -26.41
C ALA A 47 1.87 5.48 -27.84
N ASN A 48 1.00 6.49 -27.97
CA ASN A 48 0.55 6.96 -29.29
C ASN A 48 1.62 7.80 -30.01
N LYS A 49 2.63 8.28 -29.27
CA LYS A 49 3.68 9.18 -29.78
C LYS A 49 5.05 8.55 -29.81
N ILE A 50 5.32 7.63 -28.89
CA ILE A 50 6.59 6.92 -28.76
C ILE A 50 6.26 5.44 -28.68
N ASN A 51 6.68 4.68 -29.69
CA ASN A 51 6.54 3.23 -29.66
C ASN A 51 7.61 2.63 -28.72
N GLY A 52 7.17 1.96 -27.66
CA GLY A 52 8.04 1.33 -26.66
C GLY A 52 9.00 0.28 -27.25
N SER A 53 8.64 -0.32 -28.39
CA SER A 53 9.47 -1.29 -29.11
C SER A 53 10.59 -0.67 -29.94
N ASN A 54 10.63 0.66 -30.06
CA ASN A 54 11.69 1.32 -30.80
C ASN A 54 13.05 1.07 -30.14
N MET A 55 14.06 0.77 -30.96
CA MET A 55 15.40 0.44 -30.50
C MET A 55 16.24 1.71 -30.36
N VAL A 56 16.92 1.83 -29.22
CA VAL A 56 17.98 2.81 -28.98
C VAL A 56 19.32 2.11 -29.12
N GLN A 57 20.20 2.68 -29.94
CA GLN A 57 21.57 2.20 -30.07
C GLN A 57 22.45 2.88 -29.01
N LEU A 58 23.05 2.06 -28.16
CA LEU A 58 23.95 2.47 -27.10
C LEU A 58 25.39 2.22 -27.53
N THR A 59 26.23 3.22 -27.31
CA THR A 59 27.67 3.21 -27.64
C THR A 59 28.54 2.77 -26.48
N LYS A 60 28.04 2.84 -25.24
CA LYS A 60 28.74 2.51 -23.99
C LYS A 60 27.88 1.56 -23.15
N ASN A 61 28.51 0.87 -22.20
CA ASN A 61 27.81 -0.01 -21.27
C ASN A 61 27.39 0.71 -19.98
N SER A 62 27.86 1.94 -19.75
CA SER A 62 27.48 2.75 -18.60
C SER A 62 27.15 4.17 -19.01
N TYR A 63 26.08 4.69 -18.45
CA TYR A 63 25.59 6.05 -18.66
C TYR A 63 25.08 6.62 -17.34
N THR A 64 25.09 7.95 -17.21
CA THR A 64 24.24 8.60 -16.20
C THR A 64 22.78 8.57 -16.63
N VAL A 65 21.85 8.71 -15.68
CA VAL A 65 20.42 8.86 -16.01
C VAL A 65 20.23 10.02 -16.99
N GLU A 66 20.87 11.16 -16.75
CA GLU A 66 20.79 12.35 -17.61
C GLU A 66 21.24 12.08 -19.05
N GLU A 67 22.35 11.35 -19.23
CA GLU A 67 22.84 10.98 -20.56
C GLU A 67 21.83 10.08 -21.29
N LEU A 68 21.23 9.11 -20.60
CA LEU A 68 20.20 8.24 -21.19
C LEU A 68 18.94 9.02 -21.58
N LEU A 69 18.48 9.92 -20.71
CA LEU A 69 17.32 10.78 -21.00
C LEU A 69 17.58 11.68 -22.21
N SER A 70 18.78 12.24 -22.29
CA SER A 70 19.22 13.09 -23.41
C SER A 70 19.32 12.29 -24.71
N LEU A 71 19.80 11.04 -24.64
CA LEU A 71 19.86 10.14 -25.79
C LEU A 71 18.45 9.82 -26.32
N ILE A 72 17.51 9.45 -25.45
CA ILE A 72 16.12 9.19 -25.82
C ILE A 72 15.48 10.45 -26.44
N LYS A 73 15.72 11.62 -25.84
CA LYS A 73 15.29 12.91 -26.38
C LYS A 73 15.80 13.15 -27.80
N GLY A 74 17.08 12.89 -28.05
CA GLY A 74 17.70 13.05 -29.37
C GLY A 74 17.19 12.04 -30.40
N THR A 75 17.07 10.77 -30.03
CA THR A 75 16.64 9.70 -30.95
C THR A 75 15.17 9.84 -31.37
N PHE A 76 14.30 10.29 -30.47
CA PHE A 76 12.84 10.32 -30.73
C PHE A 76 12.26 11.72 -30.91
N ASN A 77 13.08 12.77 -30.88
CA ASN A 77 12.65 14.16 -30.96
C ASN A 77 11.55 14.50 -29.92
N THR A 78 11.84 14.14 -28.66
CA THR A 78 10.92 14.26 -27.52
C THR A 78 11.52 15.11 -26.43
N GLN A 79 10.69 15.87 -25.71
CA GLN A 79 11.08 16.52 -24.47
C GLN A 79 10.70 15.63 -23.28
N TYR A 80 11.43 15.73 -22.18
CA TYR A 80 11.05 15.07 -20.94
C TYR A 80 10.86 16.09 -19.83
N ARG A 81 10.01 15.75 -18.86
CA ARG A 81 9.85 16.48 -17.60
C ARG A 81 9.91 15.48 -16.45
N ILE A 82 10.52 15.90 -15.35
CA ILE A 82 10.68 15.06 -14.16
C ILE A 82 9.79 15.61 -13.05
N TYR A 83 8.91 14.77 -12.54
CA TYR A 83 7.96 15.06 -11.47
C TYR A 83 8.22 14.11 -10.29
N GLY A 84 9.02 14.55 -9.33
CA GLY A 84 9.49 13.68 -8.24
C GLY A 84 10.24 12.49 -8.82
N ASP A 85 9.72 11.28 -8.59
CA ASP A 85 10.30 10.03 -9.07
C ASP A 85 9.84 9.63 -10.48
N HIS A 86 9.01 10.44 -11.15
CA HIS A 86 8.48 10.14 -12.47
C HIS A 86 9.18 10.94 -13.58
N VAL A 87 9.56 10.26 -14.65
CA VAL A 87 10.04 10.90 -15.89
C VAL A 87 8.99 10.71 -16.98
N ILE A 88 8.47 11.82 -17.50
CA ILE A 88 7.41 11.84 -18.51
C ILE A 88 7.96 12.40 -19.82
N PHE A 89 7.89 11.61 -20.90
CA PHE A 89 8.27 12.04 -22.25
C PHE A 89 7.07 12.55 -23.06
N ASN A 90 7.24 13.72 -23.67
CA ASN A 90 6.28 14.39 -24.53
C ASN A 90 6.93 14.72 -25.88
N ARG A 91 6.21 14.57 -27.00
CA ARG A 91 6.73 14.98 -28.30
C ARG A 91 6.96 16.49 -28.33
N GLN A 92 8.11 16.92 -28.84
CA GLN A 92 8.34 18.34 -29.10
C GLN A 92 7.36 18.78 -30.20
N ARG A 93 6.40 19.66 -29.88
CA ARG A 93 5.64 20.35 -30.94
C ARG A 93 6.65 21.19 -31.70
N SER A 94 6.92 20.84 -32.95
CA SER A 94 7.65 21.72 -33.87
C SER A 94 6.91 23.06 -33.87
N GLN A 95 7.47 24.09 -33.25
CA GLN A 95 6.91 25.42 -33.41
C GLN A 95 7.10 25.81 -34.88
N PRO A 96 6.07 26.33 -35.56
CA PRO A 96 6.25 26.90 -36.89
C PRO A 96 7.25 28.05 -36.75
N VAL A 97 8.38 27.93 -37.43
CA VAL A 97 9.36 29.01 -37.54
C VAL A 97 8.68 30.14 -38.28
N VAL A 98 8.27 31.18 -37.56
CA VAL A 98 7.87 32.45 -38.17
C VAL A 98 9.13 33.03 -38.79
N ALA A 99 9.21 32.95 -40.13
CA ALA A 99 10.28 33.55 -40.89
C ALA A 99 10.30 35.07 -40.63
N LYS A 100 11.31 35.52 -39.89
CA LYS A 100 11.61 36.94 -39.73
C LYS A 100 12.27 37.41 -41.02
N ILE A 101 11.49 38.07 -41.88
CA ILE A 101 11.99 38.74 -43.07
C ILE A 101 12.80 39.95 -42.59
N THR A 102 14.12 39.82 -42.57
CA THR A 102 15.01 40.97 -42.49
C THR A 102 15.26 41.44 -43.92
N SER A 103 14.71 42.60 -44.25
CA SER A 103 15.05 43.38 -45.44
C SER A 103 16.54 43.74 -45.38
N THR A 104 17.30 43.35 -46.38
CA THR A 104 18.61 43.94 -46.64
C THR A 104 18.74 44.16 -48.14
N GLU A 105 18.98 45.43 -48.42
CA GLU A 105 19.07 46.14 -49.68
C GLU A 105 20.21 45.62 -50.57
N ALA A 106 19.97 45.62 -51.89
CA ALA A 106 20.85 45.11 -52.93
C ALA A 106 22.06 46.02 -53.22
N PRO A 107 23.06 45.52 -53.97
CA PRO A 107 23.27 46.06 -55.33
C PRO A 107 23.59 44.98 -56.41
N PRO A 108 23.60 45.35 -57.72
CA PRO A 108 23.10 44.49 -58.81
C PRO A 108 24.15 43.95 -59.82
N LYS A 109 23.62 43.15 -60.79
CA LYS A 109 24.17 42.65 -62.09
C LYS A 109 24.79 41.24 -62.05
N ASN A 110 24.54 40.28 -62.94
CA ASN A 110 24.04 40.27 -64.33
C ASN A 110 23.27 38.96 -64.68
N THR A 111 22.21 39.14 -65.48
CA THR A 111 21.72 38.36 -66.63
C THR A 111 22.24 36.92 -66.89
N THR A 112 21.34 35.94 -67.02
CA THR A 112 21.09 35.21 -68.28
C THR A 112 19.75 34.45 -68.25
N ILE A 113 19.01 34.69 -69.33
CA ILE A 113 17.67 34.24 -69.68
C ILE A 113 17.70 32.78 -70.16
N ARG A 114 16.71 31.97 -69.77
CA ARG A 114 16.12 30.96 -70.67
C ARG A 114 14.66 30.69 -70.31
N LYS A 115 13.78 31.20 -71.18
CA LYS A 115 12.38 30.80 -71.34
C LYS A 115 12.31 29.48 -72.11
N THR A 116 11.44 28.58 -71.67
CA THR A 116 10.53 27.85 -72.56
C THR A 116 9.34 27.41 -71.72
N GLY A 117 8.16 27.91 -72.09
CA GLY A 117 6.90 27.50 -71.50
C GLY A 117 6.41 26.19 -72.10
N ASN A 118 5.42 25.59 -71.44
CA ASN A 118 4.16 25.33 -72.12
C ASN A 118 2.99 25.27 -71.14
N VAL A 119 1.91 25.84 -71.65
CA VAL A 119 0.59 26.09 -71.08
C VAL A 119 -0.32 24.91 -71.39
N LEU A 120 -1.24 24.56 -70.47
CA LEU A 120 -2.66 24.19 -70.68
C LEU A 120 -3.25 23.86 -69.29
N LYS A 121 -4.09 24.73 -68.67
CA LYS A 121 -5.56 24.79 -68.77
C LYS A 121 -6.18 23.38 -68.72
N SER A 122 -7.07 23.01 -67.79
CA SER A 122 -8.40 23.58 -67.58
C SER A 122 -9.14 22.82 -66.45
N THR A 123 -9.62 23.58 -65.46
CA THR A 123 -11.00 23.61 -64.92
C THR A 123 -11.86 22.34 -64.81
N ALA A 124 -12.34 22.04 -63.59
CA ALA A 124 -13.74 21.68 -63.33
C ALA A 124 -14.12 22.00 -61.87
N ALA A 125 -15.23 22.72 -61.71
CA ALA A 125 -15.82 23.19 -60.47
C ALA A 125 -16.92 22.25 -59.98
N VAL A 126 -17.07 22.06 -58.66
CA VAL A 126 -18.30 21.56 -58.01
C VAL A 126 -18.39 22.23 -56.64
N LYS A 127 -19.11 23.37 -56.55
CA LYS A 127 -20.52 23.53 -56.12
C LYS A 127 -20.75 23.19 -54.64
N ILE A 128 -20.70 24.26 -53.85
CA ILE A 128 -21.20 24.39 -52.49
C ILE A 128 -22.73 24.30 -52.52
N ILE A 129 -23.33 23.46 -51.68
CA ILE A 129 -24.72 23.60 -51.24
C ILE A 129 -24.73 23.51 -49.71
N THR A 130 -25.03 24.65 -49.13
CA THR A 130 -25.52 24.86 -47.77
C THR A 130 -26.94 24.32 -47.68
N ASP A 131 -27.29 23.56 -46.64
CA ASP A 131 -28.67 23.54 -46.17
C ASP A 131 -28.78 23.37 -44.65
N LYS A 132 -29.74 24.14 -44.13
CA LYS A 132 -30.12 24.38 -42.73
C LYS A 132 -31.18 23.38 -42.27
N SER A 133 -31.35 23.31 -40.95
CA SER A 133 -32.54 22.80 -40.21
C SER A 133 -32.68 21.27 -40.22
N THR A 134 -33.10 20.58 -39.16
CA THR A 134 -34.08 20.92 -38.13
C THR A 134 -33.85 20.08 -36.86
N SER A 135 -34.20 20.67 -35.72
CA SER A 135 -34.37 20.04 -34.41
C SER A 135 -35.48 18.98 -34.43
N HIS A 136 -35.19 17.76 -33.95
CA HIS A 136 -36.24 16.84 -33.50
C HIS A 136 -35.89 16.10 -32.20
N LYS A 137 -36.89 16.17 -31.32
CA LYS A 137 -37.06 15.68 -29.96
C LYS A 137 -37.38 14.17 -29.99
N PRO A 138 -36.76 13.29 -29.19
CA PRO A 138 -37.25 11.92 -29.08
C PRO A 138 -38.38 11.85 -28.05
N SER A 139 -39.57 11.46 -28.53
CA SER A 139 -40.72 11.06 -27.72
C SER A 139 -40.80 9.53 -27.62
N VAL A 140 -41.22 9.09 -26.44
CA VAL A 140 -41.43 7.74 -25.93
C VAL A 140 -42.36 6.88 -26.80
N LYS A 141 -42.02 5.59 -26.97
CA LYS A 141 -43.01 4.53 -27.16
C LYS A 141 -42.68 3.31 -26.29
N THR A 142 -43.43 3.21 -25.21
CA THR A 142 -43.63 2.04 -24.35
C THR A 142 -44.50 1.03 -25.10
N ASN A 143 -43.98 -0.18 -25.34
CA ASN A 143 -44.79 -1.32 -25.79
C ASN A 143 -45.04 -2.25 -24.59
N SER A 144 -46.26 -2.18 -24.06
CA SER A 144 -46.86 -3.18 -23.20
C SER A 144 -47.44 -4.29 -24.07
N HIS A 145 -46.93 -5.51 -23.92
CA HIS A 145 -47.62 -6.72 -24.36
C HIS A 145 -47.95 -7.56 -23.13
N ALA A 146 -49.24 -7.58 -22.84
CA ALA A 146 -49.88 -8.49 -21.91
C ALA A 146 -49.69 -9.93 -22.42
N ARG A 147 -49.15 -10.80 -21.56
CA ARG A 147 -49.20 -12.25 -21.76
C ARG A 147 -50.07 -12.86 -20.67
N THR A 148 -51.18 -13.40 -21.16
CA THR A 148 -52.19 -14.22 -20.50
C THR A 148 -51.56 -15.36 -19.72
N ALA A 149 -51.97 -15.49 -18.47
CA ALA A 149 -51.64 -16.60 -17.58
C ALA A 149 -52.39 -17.87 -17.98
N SER A 150 -51.72 -19.01 -17.86
CA SER A 150 -52.33 -20.33 -17.70
C SER A 150 -51.40 -21.18 -16.81
N PRO A 151 -51.96 -22.08 -15.99
CA PRO A 151 -51.31 -22.57 -14.77
C PRO A 151 -50.33 -23.70 -15.08
N ILE A 152 -49.14 -23.62 -14.48
CA ILE A 152 -48.17 -24.72 -14.45
C ILE A 152 -48.44 -25.52 -13.19
N SER A 153 -48.79 -26.79 -13.38
CA SER A 153 -48.97 -27.80 -12.37
C SER A 153 -47.67 -28.05 -11.60
N ASP A 154 -47.80 -28.13 -10.27
CA ASP A 154 -46.82 -28.66 -9.34
C ASP A 154 -46.42 -30.09 -9.74
N ASP A 155 -45.13 -30.30 -10.02
CA ASP A 155 -44.51 -31.61 -9.91
C ASP A 155 -43.39 -31.54 -8.87
N THR A 156 -43.67 -32.15 -7.73
CA THR A 156 -42.82 -32.20 -6.55
C THR A 156 -41.81 -33.32 -6.72
N GLN A 157 -40.63 -33.02 -7.28
CA GLN A 157 -39.50 -33.95 -7.20
C GLN A 157 -38.72 -33.74 -5.90
N GLN A 158 -38.92 -34.69 -4.98
CA GLN A 158 -38.13 -34.83 -3.75
C GLN A 158 -36.65 -35.10 -4.08
N PRO A 159 -35.69 -34.53 -3.34
CA PRO A 159 -34.29 -34.91 -3.48
C PRO A 159 -34.07 -36.32 -2.92
N VAL A 160 -33.65 -37.24 -3.79
CA VAL A 160 -33.16 -38.58 -3.43
C VAL A 160 -31.91 -38.43 -2.56
N ILE A 161 -32.01 -38.81 -1.30
CA ILE A 161 -30.86 -38.96 -0.39
C ILE A 161 -30.09 -40.22 -0.83
N VAL A 162 -29.01 -40.02 -1.57
CA VAL A 162 -28.02 -41.08 -1.80
C VAL A 162 -27.22 -41.27 -0.52
N LYS A 163 -27.50 -42.34 0.23
CA LYS A 163 -26.63 -42.82 1.31
C LYS A 163 -25.31 -43.30 0.70
N ILE A 164 -24.27 -42.50 0.82
CA ILE A 164 -22.89 -42.90 0.48
C ILE A 164 -22.40 -43.78 1.65
N PRO A 165 -22.00 -45.06 1.41
CA PRO A 165 -21.41 -45.88 2.45
C PRO A 165 -20.07 -45.27 2.90
N LEU A 166 -19.90 -45.19 4.21
CA LEU A 166 -18.71 -44.68 4.88
C LEU A 166 -17.58 -45.73 4.75
N THR A 167 -16.86 -45.70 3.64
CA THR A 167 -15.66 -46.53 3.47
C THR A 167 -14.54 -45.94 4.33
N SER A 168 -14.01 -46.77 5.23
CA SER A 168 -12.93 -46.47 6.17
C SER A 168 -11.73 -45.80 5.51
N LEU A 169 -11.23 -44.72 6.12
CA LEU A 169 -9.98 -44.06 5.74
C LEU A 169 -8.81 -45.06 5.75
N PRO A 170 -7.98 -45.11 4.71
CA PRO A 170 -6.69 -45.77 4.78
C PRO A 170 -5.73 -44.94 5.65
N THR A 171 -5.17 -45.60 6.67
CA THR A 171 -4.07 -45.16 7.50
C THR A 171 -2.88 -44.76 6.61
N PRO A 172 -2.34 -43.53 6.69
CA PRO A 172 -1.14 -43.20 5.94
C PRO A 172 0.06 -43.96 6.49
N ALA A 173 0.67 -44.75 5.60
CA ALA A 173 1.90 -45.47 5.84
C ALA A 173 3.05 -44.54 6.26
N ASN A 174 3.85 -45.00 7.22
CA ASN A 174 5.11 -44.43 7.64
C ASN A 174 6.06 -44.29 6.44
N VAL A 175 6.23 -43.07 5.94
CA VAL A 175 7.32 -42.74 5.02
C VAL A 175 8.49 -42.24 5.85
N ASN A 176 9.46 -43.12 6.06
CA ASN A 176 10.81 -42.78 6.52
C ASN A 176 11.49 -41.93 5.44
N VAL A 177 11.53 -40.61 5.63
CA VAL A 177 12.35 -39.70 4.82
C VAL A 177 13.63 -39.40 5.58
N GLY A 178 14.75 -39.78 4.97
CA GLY A 178 16.10 -39.67 5.49
C GLY A 178 16.50 -38.24 5.88
N SER A 179 17.33 -38.20 6.91
CA SER A 179 17.98 -37.03 7.48
C SER A 179 18.85 -36.29 6.46
N THR A 180 18.45 -35.09 6.08
CA THR A 180 19.36 -34.09 5.49
C THR A 180 19.72 -33.05 6.55
N ASN A 181 21.01 -32.98 6.84
CA ASN A 181 21.69 -32.06 7.75
C ASN A 181 21.13 -30.63 7.70
N ARG A 182 20.53 -30.18 8.80
CA ARG A 182 20.35 -28.75 9.09
C ARG A 182 21.58 -28.25 9.83
N TYR A 183 22.38 -27.45 9.16
CA TYR A 183 23.29 -26.52 9.82
C TYR A 183 22.46 -25.48 10.59
N THR A 184 22.40 -25.64 11.91
CA THR A 184 21.99 -24.57 12.82
C THR A 184 23.20 -23.66 13.09
N PRO A 185 23.18 -22.37 12.71
CA PRO A 185 24.15 -21.43 13.27
C PRO A 185 23.79 -21.19 14.73
N SER A 186 24.58 -21.74 15.65
CA SER A 186 24.52 -21.37 17.06
C SER A 186 25.02 -19.92 17.20
N LEU A 187 24.09 -18.99 17.40
CA LEU A 187 24.41 -17.63 17.82
C LEU A 187 24.74 -17.65 19.33
N THR A 188 25.97 -18.02 19.65
CA THR A 188 26.52 -17.87 21.01
C THR A 188 26.99 -16.43 21.17
N THR A 189 26.09 -15.55 21.59
CA THR A 189 26.47 -14.24 22.14
C THR A 189 26.86 -14.42 23.60
N PRO A 190 28.09 -14.08 24.04
CA PRO A 190 28.43 -14.09 25.45
C PRO A 190 27.67 -12.97 26.15
N TRP A 191 26.72 -13.35 27.00
CA TRP A 191 26.14 -12.47 28.00
C TRP A 191 27.24 -12.16 29.03
N VAL A 192 27.87 -11.00 28.89
CA VAL A 192 28.72 -10.43 29.94
C VAL A 192 27.79 -9.93 31.04
N SER A 193 27.56 -10.77 32.04
CA SER A 193 26.96 -10.35 33.30
C SER A 193 27.96 -9.46 34.03
N SER A 194 27.81 -8.15 33.91
CA SER A 194 28.48 -7.21 34.84
C SER A 194 27.87 -7.40 36.23
N PRO A 195 28.66 -7.74 37.26
CA PRO A 195 28.17 -7.76 38.63
C PRO A 195 27.85 -6.33 39.05
N PHE A 196 26.57 -6.07 39.32
CA PHE A 196 26.11 -4.83 39.93
C PHE A 196 26.59 -4.84 41.39
N THR A 197 27.70 -4.14 41.67
CA THR A 197 28.12 -3.85 43.03
C THR A 197 27.11 -2.90 43.67
N PRO A 198 26.51 -3.25 44.82
CA PRO A 198 25.70 -2.30 45.57
C PRO A 198 26.63 -1.23 46.16
N GLU A 199 26.46 0.00 45.69
CA GLU A 199 27.07 1.19 46.28
C GLU A 199 26.54 1.34 47.71
N LYS A 200 27.41 1.04 48.67
CA LYS A 200 27.18 1.32 50.09
C LYS A 200 27.17 2.83 50.27
N GLU A 201 25.98 3.40 50.43
CA GLU A 201 25.83 4.74 51.00
C GLU A 201 26.52 4.77 52.37
N ALA A 202 27.57 5.57 52.44
CA ALA A 202 28.32 5.82 53.64
C ALA A 202 27.44 6.62 54.62
N ASN A 203 27.23 6.02 55.79
CA ASN A 203 26.85 6.70 57.02
C ASN A 203 27.66 7.99 57.20
N THR A 204 27.00 9.15 57.04
CA THR A 204 27.50 10.39 57.63
C THR A 204 26.67 10.69 58.86
N THR A 205 27.20 10.22 59.98
CA THR A 205 26.89 10.64 61.33
C THR A 205 27.08 12.17 61.44
N GLY A 206 26.04 12.90 61.81
CA GLY A 206 26.14 14.36 61.91
C GLY A 206 24.99 14.99 62.69
N ASN A 207 25.19 15.04 64.01
CA ASN A 207 24.62 15.99 64.96
C ASN A 207 23.09 16.05 65.20
N LYS A 208 22.75 15.48 66.35
CA LYS A 208 21.70 15.96 67.27
C LYS A 208 21.84 17.47 67.49
N THR A 209 20.81 18.22 67.16
CA THR A 209 20.44 19.41 67.90
C THR A 209 18.97 19.28 68.25
N ALA A 210 18.71 19.03 69.53
CA ALA A 210 17.38 19.12 70.12
C ALA A 210 17.00 20.59 70.17
N ILE A 211 15.95 20.97 69.43
CA ILE A 211 15.13 22.12 69.78
C ILE A 211 13.71 21.60 69.88
N MET A 212 13.27 21.51 71.14
CA MET A 212 11.87 21.41 71.51
C MET A 212 11.16 22.65 70.96
N GLU A 213 10.27 22.47 70.00
CA GLU A 213 9.20 23.44 69.79
C GLU A 213 7.88 22.67 69.67
N ALA A 214 7.17 22.71 70.79
CA ALA A 214 5.83 22.20 70.96
C ALA A 214 4.89 23.12 70.19
N ASP A 215 4.55 22.74 68.96
CA ASP A 215 3.47 23.37 68.20
C ASP A 215 2.36 22.34 68.00
N SER A 216 1.45 22.31 68.97
CA SER A 216 0.23 21.52 69.03
C SER A 216 -0.74 21.95 67.92
N ARG A 217 -0.44 21.58 66.68
CA ARG A 217 -1.38 21.74 65.57
C ARG A 217 -2.41 20.62 65.61
N PRO A 218 -3.72 20.95 65.53
CA PRO A 218 -4.78 19.97 65.66
C PRO A 218 -4.66 18.91 64.57
N ASN A 219 -4.72 17.65 64.99
CA ASN A 219 -4.84 16.46 64.16
C ASN A 219 -5.77 16.71 62.97
N ALA A 220 -5.20 17.01 61.80
CA ALA A 220 -5.97 17.01 60.57
C ALA A 220 -6.52 15.59 60.40
N PRO A 221 -7.86 15.42 60.27
CA PRO A 221 -8.46 14.10 60.21
C PRO A 221 -7.82 13.32 59.07
N ALA A 222 -7.26 12.16 59.39
CA ALA A 222 -6.64 11.26 58.44
C ALA A 222 -7.62 11.03 57.28
N ARG A 223 -7.38 11.70 56.15
CA ARG A 223 -8.23 11.58 54.97
C ARG A 223 -8.35 10.09 54.64
N PRO A 224 -9.55 9.52 54.52
CA PRO A 224 -9.74 8.09 54.36
C PRO A 224 -9.14 7.63 53.02
N ARG A 225 -7.86 7.23 53.06
CA ARG A 225 -7.09 6.70 51.94
C ARG A 225 -7.59 5.31 51.49
N ARG A 226 -8.61 4.76 52.15
CA ARG A 226 -9.06 3.36 51.98
C ARG A 226 -10.24 3.15 51.03
N GLU A 227 -10.99 4.18 50.65
CA GLU A 227 -12.25 3.95 49.94
C GLU A 227 -12.08 3.76 48.41
N ARG A 228 -10.98 4.25 47.82
CA ARG A 228 -10.72 4.14 46.37
C ARG A 228 -10.45 2.71 45.86
N ARG A 229 -10.14 1.75 46.73
CA ARG A 229 -9.94 0.35 46.32
C ARG A 229 -11.24 -0.42 46.08
N ARG A 230 -12.40 0.09 46.51
CA ARG A 230 -13.67 -0.67 46.41
C ARG A 230 -14.25 -0.75 44.99
N LEU A 231 -13.87 0.14 44.07
CA LEU A 231 -14.33 0.09 42.67
C LEU A 231 -13.62 -0.99 41.82
N LEU A 232 -12.59 -1.65 42.36
CA LEU A 232 -11.91 -2.79 41.73
C LEU A 232 -12.52 -4.15 42.10
N ASN A 233 -13.52 -4.20 42.98
CA ASN A 233 -13.93 -5.48 43.61
C ASN A 233 -15.07 -6.23 42.92
N ASN A 234 -15.70 -5.69 41.87
CA ASN A 234 -16.70 -6.47 41.13
C ASN A 234 -16.15 -6.92 39.76
N PRO A 235 -15.64 -8.16 39.66
CA PRO A 235 -15.08 -8.70 38.41
C PRO A 235 -16.13 -8.84 37.30
N TRP A 236 -17.41 -8.74 37.64
CA TRP A 236 -18.55 -8.85 36.73
C TRP A 236 -19.12 -7.51 36.28
N THR A 237 -18.44 -6.40 36.54
CA THR A 237 -18.83 -5.11 35.98
C THR A 237 -18.84 -5.20 34.46
N ARG A 238 -19.92 -4.73 33.83
CA ARG A 238 -19.99 -4.69 32.36
C ARG A 238 -18.95 -3.69 31.86
N TYR A 239 -18.22 -4.09 30.83
CA TYR A 239 -17.24 -3.28 30.16
C TYR A 239 -17.71 -3.03 28.73
N ALA A 240 -17.85 -1.76 28.36
CA ALA A 240 -18.08 -1.35 26.99
C ALA A 240 -17.22 -0.13 26.68
N ALA A 241 -16.54 -0.15 25.53
CA ALA A 241 -15.75 0.97 25.07
C ALA A 241 -15.82 1.08 23.54
N ALA A 242 -15.82 2.29 23.02
CA ALA A 242 -15.66 2.57 21.60
C ALA A 242 -14.51 3.55 21.42
N GLY A 243 -13.75 3.40 20.35
CA GLY A 243 -12.56 4.22 20.14
C GLY A 243 -12.03 4.13 18.74
N LEU A 244 -10.93 4.84 18.54
CA LEU A 244 -10.16 4.82 17.31
C LEU A 244 -8.76 4.32 17.63
N THR A 245 -8.27 3.38 16.83
CA THR A 245 -6.86 2.98 16.81
C THR A 245 -6.23 3.29 15.47
N VAL A 246 -4.97 3.65 15.52
CA VAL A 246 -4.08 3.78 14.38
C VAL A 246 -3.01 2.72 14.56
N ASP A 247 -2.84 1.88 13.54
CA ASP A 247 -1.69 0.99 13.45
C ASP A 247 -0.83 1.42 12.25
N GLU A 248 0.40 0.91 12.17
CA GLU A 248 1.39 1.37 11.18
C GLU A 248 0.92 1.22 9.71
N ASN A 249 0.00 0.30 9.44
CA ASN A 249 -0.40 -0.10 8.08
C ASN A 249 -1.86 0.30 7.74
N LEU A 250 -2.70 0.46 8.76
CA LEU A 250 -4.12 0.75 8.70
C LEU A 250 -4.38 1.99 9.56
N PHE A 251 -4.31 3.14 8.89
CA PHE A 251 -4.34 4.46 9.52
C PHE A 251 -5.65 4.77 10.27
N PHE A 252 -6.73 4.06 9.97
CA PHE A 252 -8.03 4.29 10.56
C PHE A 252 -8.69 2.98 10.96
N THR A 253 -8.78 2.72 12.27
CA THR A 253 -9.45 1.54 12.82
C THR A 253 -10.43 1.91 13.93
N PRO A 254 -11.69 2.28 13.61
CA PRO A 254 -12.76 2.30 14.60
C PRO A 254 -12.93 0.93 15.25
N THR A 255 -12.97 0.92 16.58
CA THR A 255 -12.98 -0.30 17.39
C THR A 255 -14.01 -0.18 18.51
N VAL A 256 -14.77 -1.27 18.71
CA VAL A 256 -15.69 -1.45 19.83
C VAL A 256 -15.22 -2.65 20.66
N LYS A 257 -15.24 -2.51 21.98
CA LYS A 257 -14.91 -3.55 22.96
C LYS A 257 -16.12 -3.76 23.87
N VAL A 258 -16.54 -5.00 24.09
CA VAL A 258 -17.68 -5.34 24.96
C VAL A 258 -17.41 -6.61 25.76
N GLY A 259 -17.73 -6.64 27.06
CA GLY A 259 -17.57 -7.82 27.91
C GLY A 259 -17.44 -7.48 29.38
N ILE A 260 -16.45 -8.08 30.04
CA ILE A 260 -16.03 -7.76 31.41
C ILE A 260 -14.57 -7.28 31.39
N PRO A 261 -14.09 -6.56 32.42
CA PRO A 261 -12.73 -6.04 32.43
C PRO A 261 -11.66 -7.09 32.14
N TYR A 262 -11.80 -8.31 32.67
CA TYR A 262 -10.80 -9.36 32.48
C TYR A 262 -10.86 -10.06 31.13
N LEU A 263 -12.00 -10.03 30.45
CA LEU A 263 -12.24 -10.71 29.18
C LEU A 263 -13.34 -10.00 28.40
N TYR A 264 -13.02 -9.55 27.19
CA TYR A 264 -13.95 -8.84 26.32
C TYR A 264 -13.80 -9.25 24.86
N ALA A 265 -14.89 -9.13 24.12
CA ALA A 265 -14.90 -9.24 22.68
C ALA A 265 -14.49 -7.90 22.05
N ILE A 266 -13.85 -7.99 20.88
CA ILE A 266 -13.39 -6.85 20.08
C ILE A 266 -14.04 -6.97 18.71
N ALA A 267 -14.62 -5.88 18.22
CA ALA A 267 -15.04 -5.72 16.83
C ALA A 267 -14.42 -4.44 16.29
N ALA A 268 -13.80 -4.50 15.11
CA ALA A 268 -13.12 -3.37 14.51
C ALA A 268 -13.29 -3.37 12.99
N TYR A 269 -13.27 -2.20 12.38
CA TYR A 269 -13.15 -2.04 10.94
C TYR A 269 -11.86 -1.29 10.65
N SER A 270 -10.93 -1.91 9.94
CA SER A 270 -9.65 -1.30 9.61
C SER A 270 -9.60 -0.83 8.17
N SER A 271 -9.04 0.35 7.94
CA SER A 271 -8.87 0.92 6.61
C SER A 271 -7.62 1.77 6.52
N ASN A 272 -6.98 1.75 5.34
CA ASN A 272 -6.00 2.75 4.91
C ASN A 272 -6.49 3.55 3.70
N PHE A 273 -7.82 3.64 3.53
CA PHE A 273 -8.55 4.26 2.41
C PHE A 273 -8.40 3.56 1.05
N ARG A 274 -7.48 2.60 0.92
CA ARG A 274 -7.32 1.76 -0.29
C ARG A 274 -7.78 0.33 -0.06
N ILE A 275 -7.55 -0.17 1.15
CA ILE A 275 -7.85 -1.52 1.60
C ILE A 275 -8.66 -1.38 2.88
N GLY A 276 -9.70 -2.19 3.00
CA GLY A 276 -10.59 -2.20 4.16
C GLY A 276 -10.95 -3.61 4.59
N GLY A 277 -11.32 -3.78 5.86
CA GLY A 277 -11.84 -5.06 6.33
C GLY A 277 -12.29 -5.06 7.78
N PHE A 278 -13.28 -5.91 8.06
CA PHE A 278 -13.75 -6.18 9.41
C PHE A 278 -12.82 -7.17 10.11
N ARG A 279 -12.53 -6.89 11.37
CA ARG A 279 -11.79 -7.74 12.30
C ARG A 279 -12.64 -7.96 13.55
N TYR A 280 -12.52 -9.14 14.13
CA TYR A 280 -13.14 -9.49 15.39
C TYR A 280 -12.16 -10.32 16.22
N GLY A 281 -12.37 -10.36 17.53
CA GLY A 281 -11.44 -11.06 18.40
C GLY A 281 -11.79 -10.95 19.87
N LEU A 282 -10.80 -11.27 20.70
CA LEU A 282 -10.90 -11.23 22.15
C LEU A 282 -9.74 -10.42 22.72
N GLY A 283 -9.99 -9.80 23.87
CA GLY A 283 -8.98 -9.13 24.65
C GLY A 283 -9.12 -9.46 26.12
N ALA A 284 -7.99 -9.44 26.82
CA ALA A 284 -7.92 -9.52 28.27
C ALA A 284 -7.20 -8.29 28.81
N GLN A 285 -7.57 -7.84 30.00
CA GLN A 285 -6.95 -6.68 30.64
C GLN A 285 -6.55 -7.01 32.09
N LEU A 286 -5.33 -6.62 32.44
CA LEU A 286 -4.77 -6.73 33.79
C LEU A 286 -4.50 -5.31 34.32
N PRO A 287 -5.16 -4.86 35.40
CA PRO A 287 -4.81 -3.62 36.07
C PRO A 287 -3.43 -3.75 36.73
N VAL A 288 -2.53 -2.81 36.46
CA VAL A 288 -1.17 -2.80 37.04
C VAL A 288 -0.99 -1.67 38.05
N ALA A 289 -1.66 -0.54 37.83
CA ALA A 289 -1.76 0.57 38.77
C ALA A 289 -3.13 1.24 38.65
N ASP A 290 -3.44 2.20 39.53
CA ASP A 290 -4.76 2.85 39.59
C ASP A 290 -5.26 3.35 38.23
N ASN A 291 -4.35 3.90 37.43
CA ASN A 291 -4.63 4.49 36.11
C ASN A 291 -3.98 3.75 34.95
N TRP A 292 -3.36 2.59 35.18
CA TRP A 292 -2.65 1.83 34.15
C TRP A 292 -3.13 0.40 34.05
N ASN A 293 -3.37 -0.06 32.83
CA ASN A 293 -3.73 -1.43 32.54
C ASN A 293 -2.82 -1.97 31.43
N ILE A 294 -2.51 -3.26 31.50
CA ILE A 294 -1.90 -4.00 30.40
C ILE A 294 -3.01 -4.82 29.73
N GLN A 295 -3.08 -4.79 28.41
CA GLN A 295 -4.04 -5.56 27.62
C GLN A 295 -3.32 -6.52 26.68
N LEU A 296 -3.86 -7.71 26.56
CA LEU A 296 -3.50 -8.67 25.53
C LEU A 296 -4.69 -8.81 24.58
N ASN A 297 -4.51 -8.42 23.32
CA ASN A 297 -5.57 -8.42 22.31
C ASN A 297 -5.22 -9.38 21.19
N ALA A 298 -6.14 -10.29 20.85
CA ALA A 298 -6.00 -11.20 19.71
C ALA A 298 -7.18 -10.97 18.76
N THR A 299 -6.91 -10.53 17.53
CA THR A 299 -7.95 -10.27 16.52
C THR A 299 -7.64 -10.99 15.21
N THR A 300 -8.70 -11.34 14.48
CA THR A 300 -8.62 -11.88 13.13
C THR A 300 -9.66 -11.22 12.23
N GLY A 301 -9.35 -11.09 10.95
CA GLY A 301 -10.28 -10.55 9.97
C GLY A 301 -9.86 -10.81 8.55
N LYS A 302 -10.73 -10.41 7.62
CA LYS A 302 -10.47 -10.48 6.19
C LYS A 302 -10.21 -9.09 5.65
N LEU A 303 -9.20 -8.96 4.80
CA LEU A 303 -8.89 -7.78 4.00
C LEU A 303 -9.11 -8.13 2.54
N SER A 304 -9.66 -7.20 1.75
CA SER A 304 -9.81 -7.37 0.31
C SER A 304 -9.41 -6.10 -0.40
N GLN A 305 -8.80 -6.24 -1.56
CA GLN A 305 -8.52 -5.14 -2.48
C GLN A 305 -8.57 -5.64 -3.91
N ILE A 306 -9.31 -4.94 -4.75
CA ILE A 306 -9.23 -5.16 -6.19
C ILE A 306 -8.13 -4.24 -6.72
N LYS A 307 -7.13 -4.84 -7.37
CA LYS A 307 -6.07 -4.11 -8.05
C LYS A 307 -6.23 -4.29 -9.55
N SER A 308 -6.64 -3.21 -10.22
CA SER A 308 -6.62 -3.13 -11.68
C SER A 308 -5.26 -2.60 -12.12
N ILE A 309 -4.59 -3.34 -12.98
CA ILE A 309 -3.39 -2.90 -13.67
C ILE A 309 -3.84 -2.59 -15.10
N ASP A 310 -3.75 -1.31 -15.44
CA ASP A 310 -4.01 -0.83 -16.78
C ASP A 310 -2.72 -0.85 -17.58
N SER A 311 -2.79 -1.46 -18.75
CA SER A 311 -1.73 -1.44 -19.75
C SER A 311 -2.31 -0.92 -21.05
N SER A 312 -1.46 -0.47 -21.96
CA SER A 312 -1.91 0.08 -23.24
C SER A 312 -2.80 -0.86 -24.07
N THR A 313 -2.80 -2.16 -23.79
CA THR A 313 -3.53 -3.16 -24.56
C THR A 313 -4.66 -3.85 -23.80
N MET A 314 -4.64 -3.85 -22.46
CA MET A 314 -5.60 -4.61 -21.65
C MET A 314 -5.59 -4.20 -20.17
N ILE A 315 -6.78 -4.26 -19.56
CA ILE A 315 -6.99 -4.05 -18.13
C ILE A 315 -7.06 -5.42 -17.44
N VAL A 316 -6.15 -5.69 -16.51
CA VAL A 316 -6.19 -6.90 -15.68
C VAL A 316 -6.58 -6.53 -14.26
N SER A 317 -7.67 -7.11 -13.78
CA SER A 317 -8.10 -6.98 -12.39
C SER A 317 -7.74 -8.23 -11.61
N VAL A 318 -6.95 -8.05 -10.56
CA VAL A 318 -6.59 -9.09 -9.58
C VAL A 318 -7.23 -8.74 -8.25
N ASP A 319 -8.05 -9.63 -7.72
CA ASP A 319 -8.63 -9.51 -6.38
C ASP A 319 -7.65 -10.12 -5.37
N LEU A 320 -7.00 -9.24 -4.61
CA LEU A 320 -6.13 -9.60 -3.51
C LEU A 320 -7.01 -9.79 -2.27
N ARG A 321 -6.97 -11.00 -1.70
CA ARG A 321 -7.67 -11.32 -0.44
C ARG A 321 -6.65 -11.68 0.61
N GLY A 322 -6.86 -11.19 1.83
CA GLY A 322 -5.97 -11.43 2.96
C GLY A 322 -6.74 -11.90 4.19
N LYS A 323 -6.21 -12.89 4.91
CA LYS A 323 -6.62 -13.18 6.30
C LYS A 323 -5.58 -12.58 7.23
N HIS A 324 -5.97 -11.59 8.02
CA HIS A 324 -5.09 -10.86 8.91
C HIS A 324 -5.32 -11.32 10.35
N HIS A 325 -4.25 -11.72 11.04
CA HIS A 325 -4.21 -12.11 12.44
C HIS A 325 -3.28 -11.17 13.18
N ILE A 326 -3.71 -10.68 14.34
CA ILE A 326 -2.95 -9.74 15.15
C ILE A 326 -3.01 -10.19 16.60
N VAL A 327 -1.85 -10.27 17.25
CA VAL A 327 -1.71 -10.43 18.69
C VAL A 327 -0.94 -9.22 19.21
N ALA A 328 -1.55 -8.45 20.11
CA ALA A 328 -0.99 -7.18 20.57
C ALA A 328 -0.91 -7.10 22.10
N LEU A 329 0.22 -6.59 22.59
CA LEU A 329 0.44 -6.23 23.98
C LEU A 329 0.38 -4.71 24.10
N VAL A 330 -0.54 -4.21 24.92
CA VAL A 330 -0.91 -2.79 24.95
C VAL A 330 -0.90 -2.25 26.37
N ALA A 331 -0.21 -1.14 26.59
CA ALA A 331 -0.34 -0.35 27.79
C ALA A 331 -1.46 0.67 27.60
N GLU A 332 -2.41 0.72 28.52
CA GLU A 332 -3.53 1.64 28.52
C GLU A 332 -3.48 2.53 29.76
N ARG A 333 -3.54 3.84 29.56
CA ARG A 333 -3.60 4.85 30.61
C ARG A 333 -4.99 5.50 30.64
N LYS A 334 -5.62 5.50 31.81
CA LYS A 334 -6.83 6.28 32.07
C LYS A 334 -6.47 7.76 32.20
N ILE A 335 -7.06 8.59 31.35
CA ILE A 335 -6.93 10.05 31.43
C ILE A 335 -7.98 10.60 32.40
N ASN A 336 -9.21 10.09 32.29
CA ASN A 336 -10.29 10.33 33.24
C ASN A 336 -11.17 9.07 33.35
N GLU A 337 -12.37 9.20 33.91
CA GLU A 337 -13.27 8.05 34.12
C GLU A 337 -13.78 7.40 32.82
N ARG A 338 -13.78 8.15 31.70
CA ARG A 338 -14.35 7.72 30.42
C ARG A 338 -13.30 7.63 29.31
N LEU A 339 -12.31 8.49 29.31
CA LEU A 339 -11.30 8.59 28.27
C LEU A 339 -10.04 7.82 28.65
N THR A 340 -9.61 6.94 27.77
CA THR A 340 -8.36 6.18 27.90
C THR A 340 -7.52 6.28 26.65
N VAL A 341 -6.21 6.37 26.82
CA VAL A 341 -5.23 6.34 25.74
C VAL A 341 -4.47 5.02 25.84
N GLN A 342 -4.18 4.40 24.71
CA GLN A 342 -3.47 3.14 24.64
C GLN A 342 -2.31 3.19 23.64
N ALA A 343 -1.22 2.51 23.95
CA ALA A 343 -0.07 2.34 23.07
C ALA A 343 0.50 0.93 23.25
N GLY A 344 0.92 0.28 22.18
CA GLY A 344 1.38 -1.10 22.25
C GLY A 344 2.14 -1.60 21.04
N ILE A 345 2.71 -2.78 21.20
CA ILE A 345 3.38 -3.56 20.16
C ILE A 345 2.48 -4.71 19.72
N SER A 346 2.56 -5.10 18.46
CA SER A 346 1.80 -6.22 17.92
C SER A 346 2.65 -7.15 17.06
N TYR A 347 2.40 -8.44 17.19
CA TYR A 347 2.77 -9.43 16.19
C TYR A 347 1.63 -9.56 15.19
N ASN A 348 1.94 -9.34 13.92
CA ASN A 348 0.97 -9.39 12.85
C ASN A 348 1.35 -10.51 11.89
N ARG A 349 0.35 -11.26 11.43
CA ARG A 349 0.50 -12.27 10.38
C ARG A 349 -0.65 -12.14 9.40
N ILE A 350 -0.32 -12.06 8.12
CA ILE A 350 -1.32 -12.02 7.06
C ILE A 350 -1.09 -13.17 6.08
N GLN A 351 -2.19 -13.76 5.61
CA GLN A 351 -2.19 -14.78 4.56
C GLN A 351 -2.85 -14.19 3.32
N TYR A 352 -2.08 -13.93 2.29
CA TYR A 352 -2.55 -13.42 1.01
C TYR A 352 -2.99 -14.56 0.09
N GLN A 353 -3.97 -14.26 -0.75
CA GLN A 353 -4.46 -15.11 -1.83
C GLN A 353 -4.79 -14.24 -3.04
N TYR A 354 -4.43 -14.69 -4.23
CA TYR A 354 -4.67 -13.97 -5.48
C TYR A 354 -5.82 -14.61 -6.25
N TYR A 355 -6.81 -13.79 -6.59
CA TYR A 355 -7.96 -14.22 -7.37
C TYR A 355 -7.99 -13.49 -8.71
N GLN A 356 -8.16 -14.25 -9.79
CA GLN A 356 -8.47 -13.73 -11.12
C GLN A 356 -9.78 -14.37 -11.58
N ASN A 357 -10.77 -13.55 -11.94
CA ASN A 357 -12.10 -14.01 -12.33
C ASN A 357 -12.72 -15.00 -11.30
N GLY A 358 -12.51 -14.72 -10.01
CA GLY A 358 -13.01 -15.55 -8.90
C GLY A 358 -12.26 -16.86 -8.64
N ARG A 359 -11.22 -17.18 -9.42
CA ARG A 359 -10.39 -18.38 -9.22
C ARG A 359 -9.08 -18.02 -8.52
N ASN A 360 -8.69 -18.84 -7.55
CA ASN A 360 -7.42 -18.71 -6.85
C ASN A 360 -6.28 -19.14 -7.78
N VAL A 361 -5.42 -18.21 -8.21
CA VAL A 361 -4.41 -18.44 -9.25
C VAL A 361 -3.03 -18.00 -8.79
N PRO A 362 -1.95 -18.72 -9.12
CA PRO A 362 -0.60 -18.22 -8.91
C PRO A 362 -0.34 -16.99 -9.77
N LEU A 363 0.51 -16.10 -9.26
CA LEU A 363 0.79 -14.81 -9.89
C LEU A 363 1.47 -14.97 -11.25
N ASP A 364 2.22 -16.06 -11.46
CA ASP A 364 2.86 -16.40 -12.73
C ASP A 364 1.86 -16.79 -13.85
N SER A 365 0.70 -17.31 -13.48
CA SER A 365 -0.32 -17.80 -14.41
C SER A 365 -1.25 -16.70 -14.92
N ILE A 366 -1.18 -15.51 -14.32
CA ILE A 366 -1.89 -14.33 -14.77
C ILE A 366 -1.27 -13.93 -16.11
N GLN A 367 -1.94 -14.28 -17.21
CA GLN A 367 -1.50 -14.10 -18.60
C GLN A 367 -1.29 -12.61 -18.93
N PHE A 368 -0.14 -12.07 -18.52
CA PHE A 368 0.30 -10.71 -18.82
C PHE A 368 1.84 -10.66 -18.70
N PRO A 369 2.55 -9.73 -19.38
CA PRO A 369 3.95 -9.42 -19.05
C PRO A 369 4.15 -8.98 -17.59
N LEU A 370 3.09 -8.93 -16.77
CA LEU A 370 3.17 -8.92 -15.32
C LEU A 370 4.11 -10.00 -14.77
N SER A 371 4.30 -11.17 -15.36
CA SER A 371 5.31 -12.10 -14.82
C SER A 371 6.72 -11.48 -14.70
N MET A 372 7.07 -10.54 -15.60
CA MET A 372 8.30 -9.74 -15.56
C MET A 372 8.25 -8.55 -14.58
N TYR A 373 7.09 -7.93 -14.37
CA TYR A 373 6.93 -6.72 -13.53
C TYR A 373 6.35 -6.97 -12.13
N ALA A 374 5.65 -8.09 -11.93
CA ALA A 374 4.99 -8.54 -10.71
C ALA A 374 6.03 -9.04 -9.72
N GLY A 375 6.87 -8.11 -9.27
CA GLY A 375 7.48 -8.23 -7.97
C GLY A 375 6.42 -8.16 -6.89
N GLU A 376 6.76 -8.71 -5.74
CA GLU A 376 5.91 -8.68 -4.56
C GLU A 376 5.43 -7.26 -4.19
N SER A 377 6.23 -6.23 -4.49
CA SER A 377 5.92 -4.83 -4.24
C SER A 377 4.60 -4.36 -4.89
N ILE A 378 4.18 -4.99 -5.99
CA ILE A 378 2.91 -4.64 -6.65
C ILE A 378 1.73 -5.30 -5.92
N PHE A 379 1.88 -6.46 -5.32
CA PHE A 379 0.76 -7.22 -4.76
C PHE A 379 0.80 -7.36 -3.23
N ARG A 380 1.55 -6.47 -2.55
CA ARG A 380 1.47 -6.24 -1.10
C ARG A 380 0.39 -5.21 -0.77
N TYR A 381 -0.32 -5.40 0.34
CA TYR A 381 -1.18 -4.36 0.90
C TYR A 381 -0.38 -3.18 1.43
N PHE A 382 0.76 -3.46 2.05
CA PHE A 382 1.65 -2.49 2.67
C PHE A 382 3.04 -3.10 2.88
N LYS A 383 4.02 -2.25 3.16
CA LYS A 383 5.39 -2.64 3.50
C LYS A 383 5.59 -2.42 5.00
N PRO A 384 5.71 -3.48 5.81
CA PRO A 384 5.89 -3.33 7.24
C PRO A 384 7.26 -2.71 7.56
N LEU A 385 7.36 -2.04 8.71
CA LEU A 385 8.63 -1.47 9.17
C LEU A 385 9.63 -2.56 9.55
N VAL A 386 9.18 -3.60 10.25
CA VAL A 386 10.03 -4.69 10.76
C VAL A 386 9.47 -6.05 10.33
N GLU A 387 9.77 -6.45 9.09
CA GLU A 387 9.39 -7.77 8.54
C GLU A 387 10.17 -8.90 9.24
N ILE A 388 9.45 -9.90 9.77
CA ILE A 388 10.06 -11.10 10.39
C ILE A 388 10.19 -12.22 9.36
N SER A 389 9.11 -12.49 8.63
CA SER A 389 9.07 -13.59 7.67
C SER A 389 8.17 -13.28 6.50
N ASN A 390 8.53 -13.86 5.37
CA ASN A 390 7.83 -13.69 4.11
C ASN A 390 8.16 -14.87 3.19
N ASP A 391 7.15 -15.65 2.84
CA ASP A 391 7.31 -16.85 2.00
C ASP A 391 6.81 -16.65 0.56
N PHE A 392 6.77 -15.38 0.11
CA PHE A 392 6.33 -15.00 -1.22
C PHE A 392 6.99 -15.82 -2.33
N SER A 393 6.15 -16.31 -3.25
CA SER A 393 6.58 -17.00 -4.45
C SER A 393 5.57 -16.73 -5.57
N LYS A 394 6.06 -16.40 -6.76
CA LYS A 394 5.21 -16.12 -7.93
C LYS A 394 4.38 -17.35 -8.37
N ASN A 395 4.91 -18.53 -8.12
CA ASN A 395 4.32 -19.80 -8.56
C ASN A 395 3.30 -20.33 -7.54
N LYS A 396 3.06 -19.60 -6.44
CA LYS A 396 2.05 -19.92 -5.44
C LYS A 396 0.85 -18.97 -5.58
N PRO A 397 -0.38 -19.46 -5.38
CA PRO A 397 -1.58 -18.64 -5.40
C PRO A 397 -1.75 -17.74 -4.16
N GLY A 398 -0.77 -17.75 -3.25
CA GLY A 398 -0.81 -17.00 -2.01
C GLY A 398 0.49 -17.14 -1.25
N TYR A 399 0.63 -16.34 -0.20
CA TYR A 399 1.80 -16.31 0.66
C TYR A 399 1.46 -15.77 2.05
N ASN A 400 2.29 -16.09 3.03
CA ASN A 400 2.27 -15.60 4.39
C ASN A 400 3.33 -14.50 4.56
N GLN A 401 2.94 -13.45 5.27
CA GLN A 401 3.86 -12.41 5.72
C GLN A 401 3.62 -12.16 7.20
N SER A 402 4.68 -12.01 7.99
CA SER A 402 4.60 -11.68 9.41
C SER A 402 5.59 -10.60 9.80
N TRP A 403 5.22 -9.73 10.73
CA TRP A 403 6.03 -8.58 11.13
C TRP A 403 5.66 -8.10 12.54
N ILE A 404 6.52 -7.28 13.12
CA ILE A 404 6.22 -6.53 14.35
C ILE A 404 5.71 -5.14 13.97
N GLY A 405 4.58 -4.76 14.56
CA GLY A 405 3.96 -3.45 14.38
C GLY A 405 3.73 -2.72 15.69
N PHE A 406 3.26 -1.49 15.56
CA PHE A 406 2.93 -0.60 16.67
C PHE A 406 1.50 -0.08 16.48
N GLN A 407 0.81 0.13 17.61
CA GLN A 407 -0.52 0.71 17.59
C GLN A 407 -0.70 1.73 18.71
N ILE A 408 -1.44 2.78 18.40
CA ILE A 408 -1.87 3.83 19.34
C ILE A 408 -3.38 3.96 19.22
N GLY A 409 -4.07 4.25 20.32
CA GLY A 409 -5.50 4.46 20.26
C GLY A 409 -6.06 5.33 21.38
N VAL A 410 -7.27 5.82 21.15
CA VAL A 410 -8.05 6.60 22.10
C VAL A 410 -9.44 5.97 22.18
N TYR A 411 -9.90 5.74 23.40
CA TYR A 411 -11.16 5.06 23.68
C TYR A 411 -12.01 5.85 24.67
N TYR A 412 -13.31 5.83 24.43
CA TYR A 412 -14.34 6.28 25.33
C TYR A 412 -15.05 5.06 25.93
N ARG A 413 -15.08 4.98 27.26
CA ARG A 413 -15.73 3.92 28.04
C ARG A 413 -17.14 4.33 28.39
N PHE A 414 -18.08 3.44 28.11
CA PHE A 414 -19.46 3.55 28.55
C PHE A 414 -19.57 2.95 29.96
N ARG A 415 -20.21 3.68 30.87
CA ARG A 415 -20.50 3.23 32.23
C ARG A 415 -21.79 2.42 32.27
#